data_AF-A0A5J4PBA7-F1
#
_entry.id   AF-A0A5J4PBA7-F1
#
_cell.length_a   1.000
_cell.length_b   1.000
_cell.length_c   1.000
_cell.angle_alpha   90.00
_cell.angle_beta   90.00
_cell.angle_gamma   90.00
#
_symmetry.space_group_name_H-M   'P 1'
#
loop_
_entity.id
_entity.type
_entity.pdbx_description
1 polymer ?
#
loop_
_entity_poly.entity_id
_entity_poly.type
_entity_poly.pdbx_seq_one_letter_code
_entity_poly.pdbx_strand_id
1 'polypeptide(L)'
;TFGADNVVSAVLHRDETTPHIHATVVPIVTGERRKAKEEKSTEGKKKYRKKNPNTARLCADDVMARDKLKGYQDSYARRMQAYGLQRGIEGSQAKHITTGQYYRELYVKNENLKEEIEDLQEQKEATQEEVCHVYDLKDEARDKFLAMDAYVRRKDNELSIIETKLQKAKQEYEPYKTQEELNRIHALFPMVKEQLRIANLCQKIGFTIDAVKQLLRGITIPIHSGKLY
;
A
#
# COMPACT_ATOMS: atom_id res chain seq x y z
N THR A 1 48.56 26.79 -20.53
CA THR A 1 47.84 27.43 -19.40
C THR A 1 48.79 28.19 -18.51
N PHE A 2 49.91 27.62 -18.04
CA PHE A 2 50.84 28.34 -17.16
C PHE A 2 52.24 28.58 -17.74
N GLY A 3 52.67 27.86 -18.79
CA GLY A 3 54.04 27.91 -19.31
C GLY A 3 54.93 26.89 -18.61
N ALA A 4 55.79 26.18 -19.34
CA ALA A 4 56.63 25.11 -18.78
C ALA A 4 57.60 25.68 -17.72
N ASP A 5 58.18 26.83 -18.00
CA ASP A 5 59.18 27.50 -17.15
C ASP A 5 58.59 28.03 -15.83
N ASN A 6 57.25 28.07 -15.71
CA ASN A 6 56.57 28.56 -14.52
C ASN A 6 56.26 27.46 -13.50
N VAL A 7 56.48 26.18 -13.84
CA VAL A 7 56.27 25.05 -12.93
C VAL A 7 57.58 24.74 -12.21
N VAL A 8 57.59 24.86 -10.88
CA VAL A 8 58.80 24.66 -10.08
C VAL A 8 58.89 23.24 -9.54
N SER A 9 57.76 22.69 -9.09
CA SER A 9 57.71 21.35 -8.50
C SER A 9 56.34 20.72 -8.71
N ALA A 10 56.33 19.41 -8.89
CA ALA A 10 55.13 18.58 -8.88
C ALA A 10 55.46 17.29 -8.10
N VAL A 11 54.92 17.17 -6.89
CA VAL A 11 55.14 16.03 -6.00
C VAL A 11 53.88 15.18 -5.96
N LEU A 12 54.03 13.88 -6.21
CA LEU A 12 52.95 12.90 -6.17
C LEU A 12 52.97 12.16 -4.83
N HIS A 13 51.89 12.26 -4.07
CA HIS A 13 51.68 11.49 -2.84
C HIS A 13 50.84 10.24 -3.18
N ARG A 14 51.32 9.06 -2.76
CA ARG A 14 50.66 7.75 -2.97
C ARG A 14 50.54 6.93 -1.69
N ASP A 15 51.04 7.48 -0.60
CA ASP A 15 51.08 6.95 0.76
C ASP A 15 49.82 7.31 1.56
N GLU A 16 49.01 8.25 1.06
CA GLU A 16 47.73 8.63 1.66
C GLU A 16 46.54 7.85 1.07
N THR A 17 45.34 8.07 1.63
CA THR A 17 44.09 7.38 1.23
C THR A 17 43.73 7.57 -0.24
N THR A 18 43.99 8.76 -0.78
CA THR A 18 43.78 9.07 -2.20
C THR A 18 45.06 9.64 -2.80
N PRO A 19 45.55 9.08 -3.92
CA PRO A 19 46.75 9.60 -4.56
C PRO A 19 46.47 10.99 -5.13
N HIS A 20 47.27 11.98 -4.72
CA HIS A 20 47.10 13.38 -5.13
C HIS A 20 48.45 14.04 -5.42
N ILE A 21 48.41 15.15 -6.16
CA ILE A 21 49.61 15.86 -6.63
C ILE A 21 49.61 17.27 -6.04
N HIS A 22 50.73 17.64 -5.41
CA HIS A 22 51.04 19.02 -5.05
C HIS A 22 51.89 19.65 -6.14
N ALA A 23 51.33 20.60 -6.89
CA ALA A 23 52.04 21.35 -7.92
C ALA A 23 52.26 22.81 -7.48
N THR A 24 53.52 23.25 -7.48
CA THR A 24 53.89 24.64 -7.19
C THR A 24 54.19 25.38 -8.49
N VAL A 25 53.43 26.44 -8.74
CA VAL A 25 53.54 27.28 -9.96
C VAL A 25 53.89 28.70 -9.56
N VAL A 26 54.91 29.27 -10.20
CA VAL A 26 55.30 30.68 -10.03
C VAL A 26 54.57 31.51 -11.08
N PRO A 27 53.76 32.51 -10.67
CA PRO A 27 52.93 33.27 -11.60
C PRO A 27 53.73 34.37 -12.30
N ILE A 28 54.65 33.99 -13.19
CA ILE A 28 55.40 34.94 -14.03
C ILE A 28 54.52 35.37 -15.21
N VAL A 29 54.28 36.67 -15.31
CA VAL A 29 53.47 37.30 -16.35
C VAL A 29 54.29 38.40 -17.00
N THR A 30 54.21 38.50 -18.33
CA THR A 30 54.74 39.62 -19.12
C THR A 30 53.58 40.48 -19.62
N GLY A 31 53.73 41.80 -19.59
CA GLY A 31 52.71 42.74 -20.07
C GLY A 31 52.01 43.53 -18.97
N GLU A 32 51.18 44.48 -19.39
CA GLU A 32 50.46 45.39 -18.48
C GLU A 32 49.54 44.64 -17.50
N ARG A 33 49.41 45.18 -16.28
CA ARG A 33 48.49 44.66 -15.25
C ARG A 33 47.04 44.80 -15.70
N ARG A 34 46.22 43.77 -15.51
CA ARG A 34 44.78 43.81 -15.83
C ARG A 34 44.08 45.04 -15.20
N LYS A 35 44.30 45.27 -13.90
CA LYS A 35 43.75 46.41 -13.15
C LYS A 35 44.25 47.78 -13.64
N ALA A 36 45.42 47.85 -14.28
CA ALA A 36 45.92 49.11 -14.84
C ALA A 36 45.17 49.53 -16.12
N LYS A 37 44.48 48.62 -16.80
CA LYS A 37 43.54 48.95 -17.88
C LYS A 37 42.25 49.55 -17.33
N GLU A 38 41.76 49.05 -16.20
CA GLU A 38 40.59 49.58 -15.49
C GLU A 38 40.87 50.97 -14.85
N GLU A 39 42.09 51.22 -14.35
CA GLU A 39 42.46 52.55 -13.80
C GLU A 39 42.66 53.64 -14.87
N LYS A 40 42.94 53.25 -16.13
CA LYS A 40 43.09 54.22 -17.25
C LYS A 40 41.80 54.99 -17.52
N SER A 41 40.62 54.51 -17.12
CA SER A 41 39.34 55.19 -17.29
C SER A 41 39.00 56.19 -16.18
N THR A 42 39.81 56.29 -15.11
CA THR A 42 39.66 57.33 -14.08
C THR A 42 40.65 58.46 -14.32
N GLU A 43 40.23 59.45 -15.11
CA GLU A 43 41.03 60.62 -15.46
C GLU A 43 41.15 61.59 -14.28
N GLY A 44 42.38 61.93 -13.86
CA GLY A 44 42.60 63.02 -12.89
C GLY A 44 43.82 62.89 -11.95
N LYS A 45 44.48 61.74 -11.86
CA LYS A 45 45.64 61.56 -10.95
C LYS A 45 46.97 61.81 -11.65
N LYS A 46 47.88 62.51 -10.97
CA LYS A 46 49.29 62.71 -11.41
C LYS A 46 49.94 61.36 -11.69
N LYS A 47 50.48 61.18 -12.91
CA LYS A 47 51.10 59.92 -13.35
C LYS A 47 52.61 59.96 -13.11
N TYR A 48 53.10 59.07 -12.26
CA TYR A 48 54.52 58.82 -12.09
C TYR A 48 55.10 58.01 -13.27
N ARG A 49 56.41 58.13 -13.52
CA ARG A 49 57.13 57.35 -14.55
C ARG A 49 56.99 55.86 -14.26
N LYS A 50 56.43 55.11 -15.21
CA LYS A 50 56.22 53.65 -15.11
C LYS A 50 57.43 52.89 -15.67
N LYS A 51 57.69 51.70 -15.11
CA LYS A 51 58.66 50.73 -15.68
C LYS A 51 58.11 50.17 -17.00
N ASN A 52 59.00 49.60 -17.82
CA ASN A 52 58.64 49.00 -19.09
C ASN A 52 57.57 47.91 -18.89
N PRO A 53 56.47 47.94 -19.68
CA PRO A 53 55.35 47.01 -19.49
C PRO A 53 55.69 45.58 -19.89
N ASN A 54 56.73 45.37 -20.70
CA ASN A 54 57.15 44.06 -21.18
C ASN A 54 58.16 43.36 -20.26
N THR A 55 58.50 43.95 -19.11
CA THR A 55 59.33 43.29 -18.09
C THR A 55 58.53 42.20 -17.38
N ALA A 56 59.16 41.04 -17.14
CA ALA A 56 58.56 39.96 -16.38
C ALA A 56 58.20 40.42 -14.95
N ARG A 57 57.02 40.03 -14.49
CA ARG A 57 56.50 40.34 -13.15
C ARG A 57 55.80 39.15 -12.53
N LEU A 58 55.79 39.08 -11.21
CA LEU A 58 55.05 38.07 -10.45
C LEU A 58 53.65 38.59 -10.14
N CYS A 59 52.62 37.94 -10.67
CA CYS A 59 51.24 38.38 -10.43
C CYS A 59 50.26 37.20 -10.40
N ALA A 60 49.98 36.71 -9.19
CA ALA A 60 48.97 35.68 -8.96
C ALA A 60 47.57 36.13 -9.40
N ASP A 61 47.18 37.39 -9.15
CA ASP A 61 45.89 37.96 -9.56
C ASP A 61 45.60 37.77 -11.06
N ASP A 62 46.59 37.95 -11.93
CA ASP A 62 46.41 37.82 -13.37
C ASP A 62 46.35 36.36 -13.82
N VAL A 63 47.02 35.45 -13.11
CA VAL A 63 47.07 34.01 -13.44
C VAL A 63 45.85 33.26 -12.88
N MET A 64 45.43 33.61 -11.66
CA MET A 64 44.36 32.99 -10.86
C MET A 64 43.07 33.82 -10.85
N ALA A 65 42.86 34.66 -11.87
CA ALA A 65 41.62 35.38 -12.05
C ALA A 65 40.42 34.42 -12.16
N ARG A 66 39.24 34.84 -11.67
CA ARG A 66 38.02 34.03 -11.65
C ARG A 66 37.68 33.40 -13.01
N ASP A 67 37.77 34.19 -14.08
CA ASP A 67 37.49 33.73 -15.45
C ASP A 67 38.43 32.62 -15.90
N LYS A 68 39.71 32.72 -15.50
CA LYS A 68 40.74 31.72 -15.81
C LYS A 68 40.58 30.45 -14.98
N LEU A 69 40.25 30.56 -13.69
CA LEU A 69 39.99 29.40 -12.83
C LEU A 69 38.85 28.54 -13.38
N LYS A 70 37.77 29.19 -13.86
CA LYS A 70 36.68 28.49 -14.57
C LYS A 70 37.20 27.75 -15.81
N GLY A 71 37.95 28.45 -16.66
CA GLY A 71 38.55 27.86 -17.85
C GLY A 71 39.57 26.73 -17.55
N TYR A 72 40.25 26.78 -16.42
CA TYR A 72 41.17 25.71 -15.98
C TYR A 72 40.40 24.44 -15.59
N GLN A 73 39.27 24.56 -14.90
CA GLN A 73 38.41 23.41 -14.62
C GLN A 73 37.91 22.74 -15.91
N ASP A 74 37.45 23.54 -16.87
CA ASP A 74 36.96 23.06 -18.18
C ASP A 74 38.06 22.36 -18.98
N SER A 75 39.22 23.02 -19.10
CA SER A 75 40.35 22.50 -19.88
C SER A 75 41.01 21.28 -19.24
N TYR A 76 41.05 21.22 -17.91
CA TYR A 76 41.55 20.05 -17.18
C TYR A 76 40.62 18.84 -17.38
N ALA A 77 39.31 19.01 -17.22
CA ALA A 77 38.34 17.94 -17.47
C ALA A 77 38.40 17.41 -18.90
N ARG A 78 38.52 18.30 -19.90
CA ARG A 78 38.68 17.90 -21.32
C ARG A 78 39.91 17.02 -21.54
N ARG A 79 41.04 17.35 -20.90
CA ARG A 79 42.27 16.53 -20.99
C ARG A 79 42.13 15.20 -20.27
N MET A 80 41.42 15.19 -19.14
CA MET A 80 41.25 13.99 -18.31
C MET A 80 40.11 13.08 -18.75
N GLN A 81 39.35 13.47 -19.78
CA GLN A 81 38.30 12.65 -20.37
C GLN A 81 38.81 11.28 -20.84
N ALA A 82 40.06 11.21 -21.31
CA ALA A 82 40.71 9.94 -21.69
C ALA A 82 40.86 8.96 -20.51
N TYR A 83 40.90 9.47 -19.28
CA TYR A 83 40.99 8.69 -18.04
C TYR A 83 39.62 8.51 -17.35
N GLY A 84 38.52 8.91 -18.01
CA GLY A 84 37.16 8.79 -17.47
C GLY A 84 36.79 9.82 -16.39
N LEU A 85 37.64 10.82 -16.13
CA LEU A 85 37.33 11.87 -15.15
C LEU A 85 36.38 12.90 -15.75
N GLN A 86 35.33 13.23 -14.99
CA GLN A 86 34.32 14.22 -15.36
C GLN A 86 34.57 15.56 -14.67
N ARG A 87 33.99 16.61 -15.25
CA ARG A 87 34.04 17.95 -14.69
C ARG A 87 33.13 18.05 -13.46
N GLY A 88 33.55 18.80 -12.45
CA GLY A 88 32.67 19.20 -11.34
C GLY A 88 31.49 20.08 -11.79
N ILE A 89 30.51 20.24 -10.90
CA ILE A 89 29.29 21.03 -11.15
C ILE A 89 29.64 22.51 -11.38
N GLU A 90 29.15 23.09 -12.47
CA GLU A 90 29.31 24.51 -12.75
C GLU A 90 28.46 25.35 -11.79
N GLY A 91 29.06 26.36 -11.16
CA GLY A 91 28.36 27.21 -10.19
C GLY A 91 28.09 26.54 -8.85
N SER A 92 28.84 25.50 -8.50
CA SER A 92 28.75 24.84 -7.20
C SER A 92 28.88 25.84 -6.04
N GLN A 93 27.96 25.74 -5.07
CA GLN A 93 27.97 26.51 -3.83
C GLN A 93 28.83 25.85 -2.74
N ALA A 94 29.50 24.73 -3.05
CA ALA A 94 30.38 24.04 -2.12
C ALA A 94 31.55 24.95 -1.71
N LYS A 95 31.75 25.08 -0.41
CA LYS A 95 32.89 25.81 0.16
C LYS A 95 34.05 24.84 0.37
N HIS A 96 35.27 25.34 0.21
CA HIS A 96 36.46 24.57 0.56
C HIS A 96 36.47 24.30 2.07
N ILE A 97 36.66 23.04 2.44
CA ILE A 97 36.76 22.57 3.82
C ILE A 97 38.19 22.09 4.04
N THR A 98 38.77 22.35 5.21
CA THR A 98 40.10 21.85 5.53
C THR A 98 40.08 20.32 5.70
N THR A 99 41.21 19.65 5.49
CA THR A 99 41.30 18.18 5.61
C THR A 99 40.84 17.68 6.98
N GLY A 100 41.26 18.33 8.07
CA GLY A 100 40.83 17.98 9.43
C GLY A 100 39.33 18.17 9.67
N GLN A 101 38.74 19.25 9.15
CA GLN A 101 37.29 19.47 9.22
C GLN A 101 36.53 18.42 8.41
N TYR A 102 37.01 18.08 7.21
CA TYR A 102 36.41 17.06 6.36
C TYR A 102 36.34 15.71 7.07
N TYR A 103 37.44 15.24 7.66
CA TYR A 103 37.45 13.98 8.40
C TYR A 103 36.55 14.01 9.64
N ARG A 104 36.48 15.14 10.34
CA ARG A 104 35.57 15.31 11.47
C ARG A 104 34.10 15.21 11.03
N GLU A 105 33.73 15.91 9.98
CA GLU A 105 32.37 15.85 9.42
C GLU A 105 32.04 14.46 8.89
N LEU A 106 33.00 13.79 8.24
CA LEU A 106 32.85 12.41 7.76
C LEU A 106 32.57 11.45 8.93
N TYR A 107 33.30 11.60 10.04
CA TYR A 107 33.09 10.76 11.23
C TYR A 107 31.68 10.94 11.80
N VAL A 108 31.25 12.20 12.01
CA VAL A 108 29.90 12.49 12.53
C VAL A 108 28.82 11.97 11.58
N LYS A 109 28.97 12.17 10.26
CA LYS A 109 28.03 11.63 9.28
C LYS A 109 27.97 10.11 9.31
N ASN A 110 29.10 9.43 9.46
CA ASN A 110 29.12 7.97 9.53
C ASN A 110 28.47 7.44 10.80
N GLU A 111 28.62 8.11 11.94
CA GLU A 111 27.92 7.72 13.17
C GLU A 111 26.41 7.92 13.03
N ASN A 112 25.96 9.08 12.55
CA ASN A 112 24.54 9.32 12.30
C ASN A 112 23.94 8.33 11.31
N LEU A 113 24.67 7.99 10.23
CA LEU A 113 24.20 7.00 9.26
C LEU A 113 24.11 5.59 9.86
N LYS A 114 24.98 5.23 10.81
CA LYS A 114 24.87 3.95 11.52
C LYS A 114 23.64 3.93 12.41
N GLU A 115 23.40 5.00 13.17
CA GLU A 115 22.20 5.16 14.00
C GLU A 115 20.93 5.06 13.15
N GLU A 116 20.85 5.79 12.02
CA GLU A 116 19.71 5.72 11.09
C GLU A 116 19.51 4.31 10.51
N ILE A 117 20.58 3.58 10.23
CA ILE A 117 20.50 2.19 9.74
C ILE A 117 19.95 1.27 10.84
N GLU A 118 20.35 1.46 12.09
CA GLU A 118 19.88 0.67 13.23
C GLU A 118 18.38 0.91 13.47
N ASP A 119 17.94 2.17 13.51
CA ASP A 119 16.52 2.53 13.63
C ASP A 119 15.66 1.93 12.51
N LEU A 120 16.16 1.99 11.27
CA LEU A 120 15.47 1.41 10.12
C LEU A 120 15.41 -0.12 10.17
N GLN A 121 16.41 -0.78 10.75
CA GLN A 121 16.39 -2.23 10.98
C GLN A 121 15.33 -2.61 12.01
N GLU A 122 15.24 -1.88 13.13
CA GLU A 122 14.22 -2.11 14.16
C GLU A 122 12.80 -1.95 13.59
N GLN A 123 12.54 -0.87 12.82
CA GLN A 123 11.24 -0.67 12.17
C GLN A 123 10.90 -1.80 11.18
N LYS A 124 11.91 -2.29 10.45
CA LYS A 124 11.72 -3.41 9.52
C LYS A 124 11.38 -4.69 10.26
N GLU A 125 12.01 -4.97 11.40
CA GLU A 125 11.71 -6.14 12.22
C GLU A 125 10.30 -6.05 12.82
N ALA A 126 9.93 -4.91 13.40
CA ALA A 126 8.59 -4.68 13.95
C ALA A 126 7.49 -4.87 12.88
N THR A 127 7.66 -4.27 11.70
CA THR A 127 6.71 -4.45 10.59
C THR A 127 6.67 -5.89 10.08
N GLN A 128 7.79 -6.61 10.10
CA GLN A 128 7.82 -8.03 9.73
C GLN A 128 7.06 -8.89 10.73
N GLU A 129 7.18 -8.61 12.03
CA GLU A 129 6.40 -9.28 13.08
C GLU A 129 4.89 -9.01 12.94
N GLU A 130 4.50 -7.76 12.70
CA GLU A 130 3.09 -7.40 12.43
C GLU A 130 2.53 -8.16 11.22
N VAL A 131 3.32 -8.23 10.14
CA VAL A 131 2.94 -9.00 8.94
C VAL A 131 2.77 -10.48 9.26
N CYS A 132 3.68 -11.08 10.02
CA CYS A 132 3.53 -12.47 10.49
C CYS A 132 2.23 -12.66 11.27
N HIS A 133 1.95 -11.79 12.24
CA HIS A 133 0.73 -11.86 13.05
C HIS A 133 -0.55 -11.74 12.19
N VAL A 134 -0.56 -10.86 11.18
CA VAL A 134 -1.68 -10.75 10.24
C VAL A 134 -1.88 -12.02 9.41
N TYR A 135 -0.78 -12.68 9.00
CA TYR A 135 -0.86 -13.94 8.28
C TYR A 135 -1.45 -15.06 9.14
N ASP A 136 -1.04 -15.16 10.40
CA ASP A 136 -1.58 -16.15 11.35
C ASP A 136 -3.10 -15.94 11.55
N LEU A 137 -3.53 -14.69 11.76
CA LEU A 137 -4.95 -14.35 11.86
C LEU A 137 -5.75 -14.70 10.60
N LYS A 138 -5.17 -14.47 9.43
CA LYS A 138 -5.79 -14.81 8.14
C LYS A 138 -5.96 -16.32 8.00
N ASP A 139 -4.98 -17.10 8.42
CA ASP A 139 -5.04 -18.56 8.38
C ASP A 139 -6.06 -19.11 9.39
N GLU A 140 -6.14 -18.56 10.61
CA GLU A 140 -7.21 -18.90 11.56
C GLU A 140 -8.61 -18.58 11.04
N ALA A 141 -8.78 -17.40 10.41
CA ALA A 141 -10.06 -17.00 9.84
C ALA A 141 -10.47 -17.95 8.70
N ARG A 142 -9.50 -18.40 7.90
CA ARG A 142 -9.71 -19.40 6.84
C ARG A 142 -10.20 -20.73 7.40
N ASP A 143 -9.58 -21.23 8.47
CA ASP A 143 -9.99 -22.49 9.10
C ASP A 143 -11.40 -22.43 9.68
N LYS A 144 -11.75 -21.30 10.35
CA LYS A 144 -13.11 -21.05 10.84
C LYS A 144 -14.13 -21.02 9.70
N PHE A 145 -13.78 -20.39 8.57
CA PHE A 145 -14.63 -20.36 7.38
C PHE A 145 -14.86 -21.77 6.80
N LEU A 146 -13.80 -22.58 6.67
CA LEU A 146 -13.89 -23.96 6.20
C LEU A 146 -14.76 -24.83 7.11
N ALA A 147 -14.62 -24.67 8.43
CA ALA A 147 -15.47 -25.37 9.40
C ALA A 147 -16.95 -24.99 9.27
N MET A 148 -17.23 -23.69 9.08
CA MET A 148 -18.59 -23.20 8.85
C MET A 148 -19.17 -23.70 7.52
N ASP A 149 -18.41 -23.67 6.43
CA ASP A 149 -18.84 -24.21 5.13
C ASP A 149 -19.21 -25.69 5.25
N ALA A 150 -18.37 -26.50 5.91
CA ALA A 150 -18.67 -27.90 6.16
C ALA A 150 -19.95 -28.10 6.98
N TYR A 151 -20.22 -27.24 7.97
CA TYR A 151 -21.45 -27.27 8.75
C TYR A 151 -22.69 -26.94 7.90
N VAL A 152 -22.61 -25.88 7.08
CA VAL A 152 -23.68 -25.49 6.15
C VAL A 152 -23.99 -26.62 5.18
N ARG A 153 -22.96 -27.24 4.58
CA ARG A 153 -23.12 -28.41 3.70
C ARG A 153 -23.87 -29.56 4.37
N ARG A 154 -23.57 -29.85 5.64
CA ARG A 154 -24.30 -30.89 6.40
C ARG A 154 -25.77 -30.51 6.58
N LYS A 155 -26.06 -29.26 6.91
CA LYS A 155 -27.43 -28.77 7.09
C LYS A 155 -28.22 -28.75 5.79
N ASP A 156 -27.60 -28.39 4.67
CA ASP A 156 -28.22 -28.47 3.34
C ASP A 156 -28.60 -29.91 2.98
N ASN A 157 -27.73 -30.88 3.28
CA ASN A 157 -28.03 -32.29 3.08
C ASN A 157 -29.18 -32.77 3.98
N GLU A 158 -29.21 -32.36 5.26
CA GLU A 158 -30.33 -32.67 6.15
C GLU A 158 -31.64 -32.08 5.64
N LEU A 159 -31.62 -30.83 5.17
CA LEU A 159 -32.77 -30.16 4.57
C LEU A 159 -33.25 -30.88 3.31
N SER A 160 -32.35 -31.31 2.42
CA SER A 160 -32.75 -32.06 1.21
C SER A 160 -33.40 -33.41 1.55
N ILE A 161 -32.90 -34.10 2.58
CA ILE A 161 -33.53 -35.33 3.10
C ILE A 161 -34.91 -35.04 3.70
N ILE A 162 -35.07 -33.94 4.45
CA ILE A 162 -36.36 -33.55 5.02
C ILE A 162 -37.34 -33.14 3.92
N GLU A 163 -36.91 -32.37 2.92
CA GLU A 163 -37.74 -31.96 1.79
C GLU A 163 -38.23 -33.17 0.99
N THR A 164 -37.37 -34.14 0.71
CA THR A 164 -37.77 -35.37 0.01
C THR A 164 -38.75 -36.19 0.84
N LYS A 165 -38.57 -36.30 2.16
CA LYS A 165 -39.54 -36.93 3.06
C LYS A 165 -40.87 -36.19 3.08
N LEU A 166 -40.85 -34.86 3.13
CA LEU A 166 -42.03 -34.01 3.09
C LEU A 166 -42.78 -34.18 1.78
N GLN A 167 -42.08 -34.24 0.64
CA GLN A 167 -42.69 -34.52 -0.66
C GLN A 167 -43.34 -35.90 -0.70
N LYS A 168 -42.68 -36.94 -0.19
CA LYS A 168 -43.27 -38.29 -0.09
C LYS A 168 -44.53 -38.29 0.78
N ALA A 169 -44.46 -37.67 1.96
CA ALA A 169 -45.62 -37.55 2.83
C ALA A 169 -46.76 -36.75 2.17
N LYS A 170 -46.46 -35.71 1.38
CA LYS A 170 -47.46 -34.97 0.59
C LYS A 170 -48.05 -35.81 -0.55
N GLN A 171 -47.29 -36.71 -1.16
CA GLN A 171 -47.81 -37.64 -2.18
C GLN A 171 -48.68 -38.74 -1.56
N GLU A 172 -48.31 -39.25 -0.38
CA GLU A 172 -49.13 -40.19 0.38
C GLU A 172 -50.41 -39.53 0.90
N TYR A 173 -50.28 -38.28 1.35
CA TYR A 173 -51.40 -37.43 1.72
C TYR A 173 -52.08 -36.87 0.46
N GLU A 174 -52.74 -37.72 -0.30
CA GLU A 174 -53.67 -37.27 -1.35
C GLU A 174 -55.03 -36.94 -0.72
N PRO A 175 -55.38 -35.65 -0.52
CA PRO A 175 -56.72 -35.28 -0.03
C PRO A 175 -57.82 -35.66 -1.04
N TYR A 176 -57.45 -35.92 -2.29
CA TYR A 176 -58.36 -36.37 -3.33
C TYR A 176 -58.78 -37.83 -3.14
N LYS A 177 -57.95 -38.71 -2.56
CA LYS A 177 -58.36 -40.11 -2.27
C LYS A 177 -59.47 -40.16 -1.22
N THR A 178 -59.34 -39.39 -0.14
CA THR A 178 -60.39 -39.29 0.88
C THR A 178 -61.66 -38.64 0.34
N GLN A 179 -61.54 -37.63 -0.54
CA GLN A 179 -62.69 -37.02 -1.22
C GLN A 179 -63.37 -38.01 -2.19
N GLU A 180 -62.60 -38.80 -2.93
CA GLU A 180 -63.09 -39.85 -3.84
C GLU A 180 -63.76 -40.98 -3.09
N GLU A 181 -63.19 -41.44 -1.98
CA GLU A 181 -63.80 -42.45 -1.11
C GLU A 181 -65.11 -41.92 -0.49
N LEU A 182 -65.15 -40.67 -0.02
CA LEU A 182 -66.38 -40.00 0.42
C LEU A 182 -67.43 -39.95 -0.70
N ASN A 183 -67.03 -39.56 -1.91
CA ASN A 183 -67.92 -39.51 -3.06
C ASN A 183 -68.44 -40.92 -3.44
N ARG A 184 -67.60 -41.96 -3.34
CA ARG A 184 -68.00 -43.37 -3.52
C ARG A 184 -69.02 -43.81 -2.48
N ILE A 185 -68.80 -43.48 -1.22
CA ILE A 185 -69.73 -43.79 -0.12
C ILE A 185 -71.06 -43.08 -0.35
N HIS A 186 -71.05 -41.81 -0.77
CA HIS A 186 -72.26 -41.07 -1.13
C HIS A 186 -73.00 -41.65 -2.33
N ALA A 187 -72.30 -42.21 -3.31
CA ALA A 187 -72.90 -42.84 -4.47
C ALA A 187 -73.52 -44.21 -4.15
N LEU A 188 -72.85 -45.04 -3.33
CA LEU A 188 -73.33 -46.37 -2.96
C LEU A 188 -74.51 -46.33 -1.98
N PHE A 189 -74.54 -45.34 -1.09
CA PHE A 189 -75.56 -45.21 -0.06
C PHE A 189 -76.16 -43.80 -0.04
N PRO A 190 -77.15 -43.50 -0.91
CA PRO A 190 -77.76 -42.16 -0.99
C PRO A 190 -78.45 -41.74 0.32
N MET A 191 -78.91 -42.69 1.14
CA MET A 191 -79.48 -42.40 2.47
C MET A 191 -78.49 -41.75 3.44
N VAL A 192 -77.18 -42.00 3.29
CA VAL A 192 -76.14 -41.42 4.15
C VAL A 192 -76.05 -39.91 3.95
N LYS A 193 -76.28 -39.42 2.72
CA LYS A 193 -76.31 -37.97 2.43
C LYS A 193 -77.45 -37.26 3.15
N GLU A 194 -78.62 -37.88 3.18
CA GLU A 194 -79.78 -37.33 3.90
C GLU A 194 -79.62 -37.44 5.42
N GLN A 195 -79.05 -38.55 5.92
CA GLN A 195 -78.73 -38.69 7.34
C GLN A 195 -77.68 -37.67 7.81
N LEU A 196 -76.68 -37.35 6.99
CA LEU A 196 -75.72 -36.28 7.28
C LEU A 196 -76.36 -34.89 7.25
N ARG A 197 -77.35 -34.64 6.37
CA ARG A 197 -78.13 -33.39 6.39
C ARG A 197 -78.96 -33.27 7.67
N ILE A 198 -79.62 -34.36 8.09
CA ILE A 198 -80.39 -34.42 9.34
C ILE A 198 -79.45 -34.23 10.53
N ALA A 199 -78.29 -34.91 10.55
CA ALA A 199 -77.28 -34.76 11.60
C ALA A 199 -76.76 -33.32 11.71
N ASN A 200 -76.48 -32.66 10.58
CA ASN A 200 -76.05 -31.26 10.56
C ASN A 200 -77.15 -30.31 11.06
N LEU A 201 -78.43 -30.59 10.75
CA LEU A 201 -79.56 -29.84 11.29
C LEU A 201 -79.67 -30.03 12.81
N CYS A 202 -79.59 -31.27 13.31
CA CYS A 202 -79.59 -31.55 14.75
C CYS A 202 -78.40 -30.89 15.48
N GLN A 203 -77.22 -30.85 14.85
CA GLN A 203 -76.05 -30.21 15.43
C GLN A 203 -76.16 -28.67 15.43
N LYS A 204 -76.80 -28.07 14.42
CA LYS A 204 -77.13 -26.63 14.40
C LYS A 204 -78.18 -26.23 15.43
N ILE A 205 -79.08 -27.14 15.79
CA ILE A 205 -80.08 -26.99 16.86
C ILE A 205 -79.47 -27.27 18.26
N GLY A 206 -78.18 -27.63 18.31
CA GLY A 206 -77.41 -27.78 19.56
C GLY A 206 -77.37 -29.18 20.17
N PHE A 207 -77.79 -30.23 19.45
CA PHE A 207 -77.67 -31.61 19.94
C PHE A 207 -76.22 -32.10 19.94
N THR A 208 -75.80 -32.82 20.99
CA THR A 208 -74.48 -33.45 21.07
C THR A 208 -74.36 -34.63 20.10
N ILE A 209 -73.14 -34.92 19.62
CA ILE A 209 -72.88 -35.94 18.58
C ILE A 209 -73.44 -37.32 18.98
N ASP A 210 -73.39 -37.67 20.26
CA ASP A 210 -73.90 -38.95 20.74
C ASP A 210 -75.43 -39.00 20.80
N ALA A 211 -76.10 -37.88 21.04
CA ALA A 211 -77.55 -37.77 20.92
C ALA A 211 -78.00 -37.92 19.44
N VAL A 212 -77.28 -37.29 18.51
CA VAL A 212 -77.56 -37.43 17.08
C VAL A 212 -77.42 -38.89 16.59
N LYS A 213 -76.42 -39.64 17.09
CA LYS A 213 -76.26 -41.08 16.79
C LYS A 213 -77.43 -41.92 17.29
N GLN A 214 -77.99 -41.61 18.47
CA GLN A 214 -79.14 -42.34 19.02
C GLN A 214 -80.42 -42.08 18.22
N LEU A 215 -80.64 -40.82 17.79
CA LEU A 215 -81.77 -40.44 16.93
C LEU A 215 -81.72 -41.14 15.56
N LEU A 216 -80.55 -41.21 14.93
CA LEU A 216 -80.37 -41.89 13.64
C LEU A 216 -80.58 -43.41 13.72
N ARG A 217 -80.46 -44.01 14.91
CA ARG A 217 -80.76 -45.43 15.17
C ARG A 217 -82.24 -45.68 15.47
N GLY A 218 -83.10 -44.66 15.39
CA GLY A 218 -84.55 -44.78 15.60
C GLY A 218 -84.97 -44.81 17.08
N ILE A 219 -84.09 -44.42 18.00
CA ILE A 219 -84.37 -44.39 19.43
C ILE A 219 -84.84 -42.97 19.80
N THR A 220 -86.01 -42.88 20.44
CA THR A 220 -86.56 -41.60 20.93
C THR A 220 -85.78 -41.13 22.15
N ILE A 221 -85.23 -39.92 22.09
CA ILE A 221 -84.54 -39.32 23.22
C ILE A 221 -85.57 -38.60 24.09
N PRO A 222 -85.69 -38.93 25.38
CA PRO A 222 -86.62 -38.23 26.25
C PRO A 222 -86.00 -36.88 26.64
N ILE A 223 -86.53 -35.79 26.08
CA ILE A 223 -86.10 -34.42 26.38
C ILE A 223 -86.61 -34.06 27.78
N HIS A 224 -85.79 -34.30 28.79
CA HIS A 224 -86.02 -33.80 30.15
C HIS A 224 -85.42 -32.39 30.23
N SER A 225 -86.26 -31.39 29.93
CA SER A 225 -86.03 -29.95 30.06
C SER A 225 -84.70 -29.37 29.53
N GLY A 226 -84.73 -28.71 28.37
CA GLY A 226 -83.66 -27.84 27.91
C GLY A 226 -84.09 -27.06 26.66
N LYS A 227 -83.86 -25.74 26.62
CA LYS A 227 -84.15 -24.90 25.45
C LYS A 227 -83.19 -25.27 24.32
N LEU A 228 -83.76 -25.66 23.19
CA LEU A 228 -83.05 -25.75 21.91
C LEU A 228 -82.79 -24.31 21.42
N TYR A 229 -81.54 -24.01 21.08
CA TYR A 229 -81.12 -22.71 20.55
C TYR A 229 -80.73 -22.85 19.08
#